data_AF-A0AB35C184-F1
#
_entry.id   AF-A0AB35C184-F1
#
_cell.length_a   1.000
_cell.length_b   1.000
_cell.length_c   1.000
_cell.angle_alpha   90.00
_cell.angle_beta   90.00
_cell.angle_gamma   90.00
#
_symmetry.space_group_name_H-M   'P 1'
#
loop_
_entity.id
_entity.type
_entity.pdbx_description
1 polymer ?
#
loop_
_entity_poly.entity_id
_entity_poly.type
_entity_poly.pdbx_seq_one_letter_code
_entity_poly.pdbx_strand_id
1 'polypeptide(L)'
;MFQLYLLLRLKNFGRIVIELGIFRIVFLTILTVAAIMILFLAENRFVIPVVCVLLLASYHNYRKDKEFLHTLTSHLPVFLIKEYTLITLPFAGMEMIKGRFTEAIGLWLFATLLPFLKEIKLEHKPIRLPFLYKGSYEYIRMFRQSFWIYALLLLFSIAGTVHGNIKIDKVCVVLWGLIQASGYLQPMDTGYLLHFKNFKTLCRFQSKSIAWNVFITSIPFGLALIASTYDQDEILFFLSYYIATLIYAIGISMLRHIIPSPLLLFIVQLSILMPFYLGSLFGPFLLIPGMALTTLLSCQTRKHLKRLL
;
A
#
# COMPACT_ATOMS: atom_id res chain seq x y z
N MET A 1 -29.78 6.61 -23.96
CA MET A 1 -28.50 6.98 -23.30
C MET A 1 -28.04 6.00 -22.23
N PHE A 2 -28.82 5.71 -21.17
CA PHE A 2 -28.40 4.79 -20.09
C PHE A 2 -28.02 3.37 -20.58
N GLN A 3 -28.78 2.79 -21.51
CA GLN A 3 -28.46 1.48 -22.10
C GLN A 3 -27.13 1.48 -22.88
N LEU A 4 -26.88 2.52 -23.69
CA LEU A 4 -25.62 2.71 -24.41
C LEU A 4 -24.43 2.83 -23.46
N TYR A 5 -24.62 3.56 -22.35
CA TYR A 5 -23.61 3.67 -21.29
C TYR A 5 -23.30 2.31 -20.64
N LEU A 6 -24.33 1.52 -20.30
CA LEU A 6 -24.13 0.16 -19.76
C LEU A 6 -23.39 -0.74 -20.74
N LEU A 7 -23.73 -0.66 -22.04
CA LEU A 7 -23.06 -1.45 -23.08
C LEU A 7 -21.58 -1.05 -23.23
N LEU A 8 -21.26 0.24 -23.17
CA LEU A 8 -19.88 0.73 -23.14
C LEU A 8 -19.12 0.27 -21.89
N ARG A 9 -19.75 0.34 -20.72
CA ARG A 9 -19.16 -0.14 -19.46
C ARG A 9 -18.89 -1.65 -19.50
N LEU A 10 -19.82 -2.44 -20.05
CA LEU A 10 -19.65 -3.87 -20.23
C LEU A 10 -18.52 -4.18 -21.22
N LYS A 11 -18.42 -3.44 -22.34
CA LYS A 11 -17.33 -3.59 -23.31
C LYS A 11 -15.97 -3.22 -22.71
N ASN A 12 -15.90 -2.16 -21.90
CA ASN A 12 -14.69 -1.77 -21.18
C ASN A 12 -14.32 -2.80 -20.12
N PHE A 13 -15.30 -3.35 -19.39
CA PHE A 13 -15.08 -4.45 -18.45
C PHE A 13 -14.51 -5.68 -19.17
N GLY A 14 -15.07 -6.07 -20.32
CA GLY A 14 -14.53 -7.17 -21.14
C GLY A 14 -13.08 -6.94 -21.58
N ARG A 15 -12.73 -5.72 -21.99
CA ARG A 15 -11.34 -5.35 -22.32
C ARG A 15 -10.42 -5.48 -21.11
N ILE A 16 -10.84 -4.96 -19.95
CA ILE A 16 -10.08 -5.05 -18.70
C ILE A 16 -9.86 -6.52 -18.30
N VAL A 17 -10.87 -7.37 -18.43
CA VAL A 17 -10.77 -8.82 -18.18
C VAL A 17 -9.73 -9.44 -19.12
N ILE A 18 -9.80 -9.18 -20.42
CA ILE A 18 -8.84 -9.71 -21.40
C ILE A 18 -7.41 -9.26 -21.08
N GLU A 19 -7.20 -7.98 -20.72
CA GLU A 19 -5.88 -7.43 -20.40
C GLU A 19 -5.31 -7.91 -19.06
N LEU A 20 -6.16 -8.18 -18.06
CA LEU A 20 -5.73 -8.64 -16.74
C LEU A 20 -5.16 -10.06 -16.76
N GLY A 21 -5.56 -10.88 -17.73
CA GLY A 21 -5.14 -12.27 -17.86
C GLY A 21 -5.86 -13.22 -16.90
N ILE A 22 -5.95 -14.48 -17.32
CA ILE A 22 -6.79 -15.52 -16.70
C ILE A 22 -6.49 -15.70 -15.20
N PHE A 23 -5.22 -15.75 -14.80
CA PHE A 23 -4.83 -15.95 -13.41
C PHE A 23 -5.31 -14.83 -12.47
N ARG A 24 -5.25 -13.57 -12.91
CA ARG A 24 -5.69 -12.44 -12.07
C ARG A 24 -7.20 -12.40 -11.94
N ILE A 25 -7.93 -12.77 -13.00
CA ILE A 25 -9.39 -12.89 -12.96
C ILE A 25 -9.80 -13.98 -11.97
N VAL A 26 -9.22 -15.18 -12.07
CA VAL A 26 -9.55 -16.30 -11.16
C VAL A 26 -9.26 -15.93 -9.71
N PHE A 27 -8.14 -15.26 -9.45
CA PHE A 27 -7.84 -14.78 -8.10
C PHE A 27 -8.84 -13.74 -7.60
N LEU A 28 -9.18 -12.75 -8.44
CA LEU A 28 -10.17 -11.71 -8.11
C LEU A 28 -11.56 -12.30 -7.88
N THR A 29 -11.98 -13.29 -8.68
CA THR A 29 -13.29 -13.93 -8.51
C THR A 29 -13.34 -14.67 -7.17
N ILE A 30 -12.31 -15.46 -6.83
CA ILE A 30 -12.21 -16.13 -5.53
C ILE A 30 -12.29 -15.10 -4.39
N LEU A 31 -11.53 -14.00 -4.49
CA LEU A 31 -11.53 -12.94 -3.48
C LEU A 31 -12.93 -12.29 -3.34
N THR A 32 -13.61 -12.00 -4.45
CA THR A 32 -14.95 -11.42 -4.43
C THR A 32 -15.97 -12.37 -3.81
N VAL A 33 -15.91 -13.67 -4.14
CA VAL A 33 -16.78 -14.69 -3.55
C VAL A 33 -16.53 -14.80 -2.04
N ALA A 34 -15.27 -14.82 -1.62
CA ALA A 34 -14.92 -14.84 -0.20
C ALA A 34 -15.43 -13.59 0.54
N ALA A 35 -15.29 -12.40 -0.06
CA ALA A 35 -15.81 -11.16 0.51
C ALA A 35 -17.35 -11.17 0.66
N ILE A 36 -18.07 -11.67 -0.35
CA ILE A 36 -19.53 -11.82 -0.30
C ILE A 36 -19.93 -12.83 0.79
N MET A 37 -19.23 -13.97 0.88
CA MET A 37 -19.48 -14.98 1.91
C MET A 37 -19.27 -14.42 3.32
N ILE A 38 -18.18 -13.66 3.55
CA ILE A 38 -17.91 -13.01 4.84
C ILE A 38 -19.02 -12.01 5.18
N LEU A 39 -19.44 -11.17 4.22
CA LEU A 39 -20.55 -10.23 4.42
C LEU A 39 -21.87 -10.95 4.73
N PHE A 40 -22.12 -12.08 4.09
CA PHE A 40 -23.31 -12.89 4.34
C PHE A 40 -23.27 -13.59 5.70
N LEU A 41 -22.10 -14.07 6.13
CA LEU A 41 -21.91 -14.70 7.45
C LEU A 41 -21.88 -13.70 8.61
N ALA A 42 -21.66 -12.41 8.34
CA ALA A 42 -21.66 -11.39 9.37
C ALA A 42 -23.00 -11.34 10.12
N GLU A 43 -22.96 -11.63 11.42
CA GLU A 43 -24.13 -11.62 12.30
C GLU A 43 -24.60 -10.19 12.59
N ASN A 44 -23.67 -9.25 12.71
CA ASN A 44 -23.98 -7.87 13.04
C ASN A 44 -24.86 -7.22 11.95
N ARG A 45 -25.97 -6.64 12.42
CA ARG A 45 -27.02 -6.00 11.64
C ARG A 45 -26.51 -4.93 10.67
N PHE A 46 -25.53 -4.14 11.11
CA PHE A 46 -25.09 -2.96 10.37
C PHE A 46 -23.95 -3.20 9.37
N VAL A 47 -23.39 -4.41 9.32
CA VAL A 47 -22.19 -4.66 8.49
C VAL A 47 -22.47 -4.47 7.01
N ILE A 48 -23.51 -5.10 6.46
CA ILE A 48 -23.83 -4.99 5.04
C ILE A 48 -24.27 -3.55 4.68
N PRO A 49 -25.14 -2.87 5.46
CA PRO A 49 -25.50 -1.50 5.16
C PRO A 49 -24.33 -0.53 5.20
N VAL A 50 -23.47 -0.62 6.22
CA VAL A 50 -22.31 0.26 6.36
C VAL A 50 -21.33 0.05 5.21
N VAL A 51 -21.04 -1.20 4.85
CA VAL A 51 -20.15 -1.50 3.72
C VAL A 51 -20.73 -0.96 2.42
N CYS A 52 -22.03 -1.15 2.18
CA CYS A 52 -22.69 -0.64 0.98
C CYS A 52 -22.67 0.90 0.91
N VAL A 53 -22.96 1.58 2.02
CA VAL A 53 -22.91 3.05 2.13
C VAL A 53 -21.50 3.57 1.87
N LEU A 54 -20.46 2.96 2.45
CA LEU A 54 -19.07 3.34 2.23
C LEU A 54 -18.64 3.13 0.77
N LEU A 55 -19.04 2.01 0.16
CA LEU A 55 -18.75 1.72 -1.25
C LEU A 55 -19.42 2.73 -2.19
N LEU A 56 -20.70 3.02 -1.98
CA LEU A 56 -21.42 4.00 -2.78
C LEU A 56 -20.89 5.43 -2.58
N ALA A 57 -20.63 5.84 -1.34
CA ALA A 57 -20.13 7.17 -1.02
C ALA A 57 -18.72 7.38 -1.61
N SER A 58 -17.85 6.37 -1.51
CA SER A 58 -16.53 6.42 -2.14
C SER A 58 -16.64 6.42 -3.67
N TYR A 59 -17.51 5.58 -4.25
CA TYR A 59 -17.77 5.59 -5.69
C TYR A 59 -18.27 6.96 -6.15
N HIS A 60 -19.24 7.57 -5.46
CA HIS A 60 -19.76 8.89 -5.79
C HIS A 60 -18.68 9.98 -5.71
N ASN A 61 -17.91 10.04 -4.62
CA ASN A 61 -16.94 11.10 -4.41
C ASN A 61 -15.71 11.01 -5.33
N TYR A 62 -15.24 9.80 -5.66
CA TYR A 62 -14.05 9.59 -6.50
C TYR A 62 -14.34 9.41 -7.99
N ARG A 63 -15.61 9.55 -8.40
CA ARG A 63 -16.02 9.37 -9.79
C ARG A 63 -15.45 10.47 -10.69
N LYS A 64 -14.61 10.09 -11.66
CA LYS A 64 -13.93 11.01 -12.57
C LYS A 64 -14.72 11.39 -13.83
N ASP A 65 -15.72 10.62 -14.22
CA ASP A 65 -16.50 10.81 -15.45
C ASP A 65 -17.75 11.70 -15.26
N LYS A 66 -17.93 12.34 -14.09
CA LYS A 66 -19.12 13.16 -13.80
C LYS A 66 -19.29 14.33 -14.77
N GLU A 67 -18.22 15.07 -15.08
CA GLU A 67 -18.28 16.19 -16.02
C GLU A 67 -18.64 15.74 -17.43
N PHE A 68 -18.11 14.59 -17.86
CA PHE A 68 -18.45 13.98 -19.14
C PHE A 68 -19.91 13.50 -19.20
N LEU A 69 -20.44 12.96 -18.10
CA LEU A 69 -21.84 12.55 -18.04
C LEU A 69 -22.80 13.75 -18.00
N HIS A 70 -22.36 14.86 -17.41
CA HIS A 70 -23.09 16.11 -17.39
C HIS A 70 -23.26 16.72 -18.79
N THR A 71 -22.27 16.57 -19.67
CA THR A 71 -22.40 17.05 -21.07
C THR A 71 -23.27 16.13 -21.93
N LEU A 72 -23.34 14.84 -21.61
CA LEU A 72 -24.11 13.85 -22.38
C LEU A 72 -25.57 13.69 -21.94
N THR A 73 -25.94 14.12 -20.74
CA THR A 73 -27.28 13.89 -20.17
C THR A 73 -27.82 15.16 -19.54
N SER A 74 -29.04 15.57 -19.93
CA SER A 74 -29.72 16.75 -19.38
C SER A 74 -30.05 16.64 -17.89
N HIS A 75 -30.28 15.42 -17.38
CA HIS A 75 -30.61 15.15 -15.98
C HIS A 75 -29.63 14.15 -15.34
N LEU A 76 -28.47 14.65 -14.92
CA LEU A 76 -27.43 13.87 -14.24
C LEU A 76 -27.92 13.15 -12.97
N PRO A 77 -28.70 13.77 -12.05
CA PRO A 77 -29.13 13.08 -10.82
C PRO A 77 -29.96 11.84 -11.11
N VAL A 78 -30.92 11.91 -12.05
CA VAL A 78 -31.78 10.78 -12.42
C VAL A 78 -30.96 9.63 -13.02
N PHE A 79 -29.93 9.95 -13.79
CA PHE A 79 -28.99 8.97 -14.31
C PHE A 79 -28.22 8.27 -13.18
N LEU A 80 -27.71 9.04 -12.23
CA LEU A 80 -26.96 8.52 -11.07
C LEU A 80 -27.84 7.66 -10.15
N ILE A 81 -29.11 8.04 -9.94
CA ILE A 81 -30.06 7.22 -9.18
C ILE A 81 -30.14 5.82 -9.80
N LYS A 82 -30.36 5.71 -11.12
CA LYS A 82 -30.48 4.40 -11.79
C LYS A 82 -29.22 3.55 -11.61
N GLU A 83 -28.05 4.16 -11.74
CA GLU A 83 -26.78 3.45 -11.55
C GLU A 83 -26.56 3.00 -10.10
N TYR A 84 -26.81 3.89 -9.13
CA TYR A 84 -26.64 3.57 -7.71
C TYR A 84 -27.64 2.51 -7.26
N THR A 85 -28.89 2.58 -7.73
CA THR A 85 -29.90 1.55 -7.44
C THR A 85 -29.49 0.17 -7.96
N LEU A 86 -28.82 0.11 -9.12
CA LEU A 86 -28.32 -1.15 -9.68
C LEU A 86 -27.16 -1.72 -8.83
N ILE A 87 -26.27 -0.85 -8.34
CA ILE A 87 -25.15 -1.23 -7.48
C ILE A 87 -25.64 -1.69 -6.09
N THR A 88 -26.70 -1.08 -5.55
CA THR A 88 -27.27 -1.47 -4.25
C THR A 88 -28.10 -2.74 -4.28
N LEU A 89 -28.61 -3.14 -5.45
CA LEU A 89 -29.51 -4.30 -5.59
C LEU A 89 -28.99 -5.59 -4.91
N PRO A 90 -27.73 -6.04 -5.11
CA PRO A 90 -27.23 -7.24 -4.45
C PRO A 90 -27.20 -7.11 -2.91
N PHE A 91 -26.84 -5.95 -2.38
CA PHE A 91 -26.77 -5.71 -0.93
C PHE A 91 -28.15 -5.64 -0.30
N ALA A 92 -29.09 -4.95 -0.96
CA ALA A 92 -30.49 -4.93 -0.54
C ALA A 92 -31.10 -6.34 -0.59
N GLY A 93 -30.77 -7.13 -1.61
CA GLY A 93 -31.18 -8.53 -1.72
C GLY A 93 -30.65 -9.40 -0.57
N MET A 94 -29.39 -9.23 -0.18
CA MET A 94 -28.81 -9.93 0.98
C MET A 94 -29.53 -9.58 2.29
N GLU A 95 -29.84 -8.30 2.50
CA GLU A 95 -30.60 -7.84 3.68
C GLU A 95 -32.04 -8.39 3.67
N MET A 96 -32.69 -8.43 2.51
CA MET A 96 -34.03 -9.05 2.35
C MET A 96 -34.01 -10.55 2.65
N ILE A 97 -33.00 -11.29 2.18
CA ILE A 97 -32.83 -12.74 2.48
C ILE A 97 -32.67 -12.97 3.99
N LYS A 98 -32.01 -12.05 4.69
CA LYS A 98 -31.86 -12.06 6.16
C LYS A 98 -33.12 -11.58 6.92
N GLY A 99 -34.21 -11.24 6.22
CA GLY A 99 -35.45 -10.74 6.82
C GLY A 99 -35.39 -9.29 7.33
N ARG A 100 -34.36 -8.53 6.94
CA ARG A 100 -34.05 -7.18 7.44
C ARG A 100 -34.54 -6.10 6.48
N PHE A 101 -35.86 -6.00 6.33
CA PHE A 101 -36.48 -5.09 5.37
C PHE A 101 -36.22 -3.61 5.65
N THR A 102 -36.07 -3.22 6.91
CA THR A 102 -35.77 -1.82 7.29
C THR A 102 -34.42 -1.36 6.77
N GLU A 103 -33.39 -2.20 6.83
CA GLU A 103 -32.07 -1.88 6.28
C GLU A 103 -32.09 -1.84 4.75
N ALA A 104 -32.81 -2.77 4.11
CA ALA A 104 -32.96 -2.78 2.66
C ALA A 104 -33.64 -1.51 2.13
N ILE A 105 -34.69 -1.02 2.82
CA ILE A 105 -35.33 0.26 2.50
C ILE A 105 -34.36 1.43 2.73
N GLY A 106 -33.61 1.41 3.84
CA GLY A 106 -32.59 2.42 4.13
C GLY A 106 -31.51 2.52 3.04
N LEU A 107 -31.07 1.38 2.49
CA LEU A 107 -30.11 1.34 1.38
C LEU A 107 -30.69 1.93 0.09
N TRP A 108 -31.94 1.63 -0.23
CA TRP A 108 -32.63 2.23 -1.38
C TRP A 108 -32.76 3.75 -1.23
N LEU A 109 -33.19 4.22 -0.05
CA LEU A 109 -33.27 5.65 0.24
C LEU A 109 -31.91 6.32 0.09
N PHE A 110 -30.86 5.73 0.65
CA PHE A 110 -29.49 6.26 0.51
C PHE A 110 -29.03 6.35 -0.94
N ALA A 111 -29.28 5.31 -1.76
CA ALA A 111 -28.93 5.31 -3.19
C ALA A 111 -29.64 6.44 -3.97
N THR A 112 -30.90 6.73 -3.61
CA THR A 112 -31.67 7.81 -4.25
C THR A 112 -31.26 9.21 -3.81
N LEU A 113 -30.83 9.37 -2.55
CA LEU A 113 -30.44 10.67 -1.98
C LEU A 113 -29.01 11.06 -2.31
N LEU A 114 -28.10 10.08 -2.45
CA LEU A 114 -26.67 10.30 -2.68
C LEU A 114 -26.34 11.25 -3.84
N PRO A 115 -27.01 11.22 -5.01
CA PRO A 115 -26.75 12.14 -6.12
C PRO A 115 -27.00 13.62 -5.79
N PHE A 116 -27.81 13.91 -4.77
CA PHE A 116 -28.14 15.26 -4.35
C PHE A 116 -27.25 15.76 -3.21
N LEU A 117 -26.44 14.88 -2.61
CA LEU A 117 -25.51 15.26 -1.57
C LEU A 117 -24.30 15.99 -2.16
N LYS A 118 -23.80 16.99 -1.42
CA LYS A 118 -22.60 17.73 -1.82
C LYS A 118 -21.39 16.80 -1.77
N GLU A 119 -20.58 16.84 -2.83
CA GLU A 119 -19.33 16.08 -2.89
C GLU A 119 -18.39 16.47 -1.77
N ILE A 120 -17.84 15.46 -1.09
CA ILE A 120 -16.80 15.65 -0.09
C ILE A 120 -15.47 15.53 -0.83
N LYS A 121 -14.94 16.65 -1.31
CA LYS A 121 -13.59 16.72 -1.88
C LYS A 121 -12.57 16.75 -0.75
N LEU A 122 -12.06 15.57 -0.39
CA LEU A 122 -10.93 15.44 0.53
C LEU A 122 -9.64 15.86 -0.20
N GLU A 123 -9.39 17.18 -0.25
CA GLU A 123 -8.12 17.72 -0.70
C GLU A 123 -7.02 17.35 0.29
N HIS A 124 -6.29 16.29 -0.01
CA HIS A 124 -5.12 15.90 0.74
C HIS A 124 -3.96 16.81 0.35
N LYS A 125 -3.78 17.93 1.06
CA LYS A 125 -2.50 18.65 1.02
C LYS A 125 -1.45 17.76 1.69
N PRO A 126 -0.39 17.35 0.99
CA PRO A 126 0.66 16.55 1.62
C PRO A 126 1.28 17.38 2.75
N ILE A 127 1.16 16.89 3.98
CA ILE A 127 1.72 17.53 5.17
C ILE A 127 3.24 17.55 5.01
N ARG A 128 3.83 18.75 4.93
CA ARG A 128 5.28 18.93 4.85
C ARG A 128 5.89 18.78 6.24
N LEU A 129 6.25 17.57 6.63
CA LEU A 129 6.93 17.31 7.90
C LEU A 129 8.43 17.60 7.77
N PRO A 130 8.97 18.70 8.32
CA PRO A 130 10.32 19.20 8.01
C PRO A 130 11.45 18.21 8.35
N PHE A 131 11.22 17.28 9.28
CA PHE A 131 12.16 16.24 9.67
C PHE A 131 12.18 15.01 8.74
N LEU A 132 11.09 14.77 8.00
CA LEU A 132 10.98 13.67 7.01
C LEU A 132 11.46 14.08 5.61
N TYR A 133 11.60 15.37 5.34
CA TYR A 133 11.87 15.90 3.99
C TYR A 133 13.35 15.94 3.59
N LYS A 134 14.27 15.55 4.48
CA LYS A 134 15.72 15.55 4.18
C LYS A 134 16.19 14.27 3.48
N GLY A 135 15.26 13.50 2.91
CA GLY A 135 15.50 12.24 2.22
C GLY A 135 15.43 12.38 0.69
N SER A 136 16.09 11.45 0.00
CA SER A 136 16.06 11.34 -1.46
C SER A 136 14.62 11.25 -2.02
N TYR A 137 14.42 11.63 -3.30
CA TYR A 137 13.10 11.66 -3.95
C TYR A 137 12.32 10.35 -3.80
N GLU A 138 13.01 9.21 -3.78
CA GLU A 138 12.40 7.89 -3.61
C GLU A 138 11.72 7.72 -2.26
N TYR A 139 12.33 8.25 -1.20
CA TYR A 139 11.77 8.22 0.14
C TYR A 139 10.53 9.10 0.26
N ILE A 140 10.59 10.32 -0.27
CA ILE A 140 9.46 11.26 -0.28
C ILE A 140 8.26 10.63 -0.99
N ARG A 141 8.51 9.96 -2.12
CA ARG A 141 7.48 9.24 -2.87
C ARG A 141 6.91 8.07 -2.06
N MET A 142 7.77 7.21 -1.52
CA MET A 142 7.37 6.05 -0.73
C MET A 142 6.49 6.47 0.44
N PHE A 143 6.97 7.42 1.25
CA PHE A 143 6.25 7.85 2.45
C PHE A 143 4.90 8.50 2.10
N ARG A 144 4.79 9.28 1.03
CA ARG A 144 3.50 9.80 0.55
C ARG A 144 2.49 8.70 0.18
N GLN A 145 2.97 7.59 -0.37
CA GLN A 145 2.10 6.47 -0.77
C GLN A 145 1.73 5.59 0.42
N SER A 146 2.66 5.37 1.35
CA SER A 146 2.50 4.44 2.47
C SER A 146 2.18 5.11 3.81
N PHE A 147 2.01 6.44 3.87
CA PHE A 147 1.74 7.18 5.11
C PHE A 147 0.57 6.60 5.91
N TRP A 148 -0.52 6.24 5.24
CA TRP A 148 -1.68 5.62 5.90
C TRP A 148 -1.35 4.27 6.51
N ILE A 149 -0.50 3.48 5.83
CA ILE A 149 -0.06 2.18 6.34
C ILE A 149 0.90 2.38 7.51
N TYR A 150 1.79 3.39 7.46
CA TYR A 150 2.63 3.77 8.60
C TYR A 150 1.79 4.10 9.83
N ALA A 151 0.80 4.99 9.68
CA ALA A 151 -0.09 5.39 10.75
C ALA A 151 -0.88 4.20 11.32
N LEU A 152 -1.39 3.32 10.45
CA LEU A 152 -2.08 2.09 10.86
C LEU A 152 -1.18 1.15 11.66
N LEU A 153 0.03 0.87 11.18
CA LEU A 153 0.99 0.00 11.87
C LEU A 153 1.42 0.59 13.21
N LEU A 154 1.59 1.91 13.28
CA LEU A 154 1.93 2.60 14.52
C LEU A 154 0.78 2.52 15.53
N LEU A 155 -0.48 2.67 15.09
CA LEU A 155 -1.66 2.46 15.94
C LEU A 155 -1.75 1.02 16.45
N PHE A 156 -1.48 0.03 15.60
CA PHE A 156 -1.45 -1.38 16.02
C PHE A 156 -0.30 -1.69 16.98
N SER A 157 0.87 -1.07 16.79
CA SER A 157 1.95 -1.18 17.76
C SER A 157 1.55 -0.58 19.11
N ILE A 158 1.04 0.66 19.14
CA ILE A 158 0.54 1.26 20.39
C ILE A 158 -0.53 0.37 21.04
N ALA A 159 -1.49 -0.15 20.27
CA ALA A 159 -2.47 -1.09 20.79
C ALA A 159 -1.83 -2.36 21.36
N GLY A 160 -0.81 -2.91 20.68
CA GLY A 160 0.02 -4.01 21.16
C GLY A 160 0.66 -3.72 22.51
N THR A 161 1.26 -2.54 22.68
CA THR A 161 1.84 -2.10 23.96
C THR A 161 0.80 -2.02 25.07
N VAL A 162 -0.36 -1.42 24.80
CA VAL A 162 -1.45 -1.23 25.78
C VAL A 162 -2.04 -2.58 26.22
N HIS A 163 -2.09 -3.56 25.34
CA HIS A 163 -2.59 -4.90 25.64
C HIS A 163 -1.49 -5.87 26.12
N GLY A 164 -0.25 -5.39 26.28
CA GLY A 164 0.89 -6.20 26.74
C GLY A 164 1.33 -7.30 25.75
N ASN A 165 1.02 -7.16 24.46
CA ASN A 165 1.35 -8.16 23.45
C ASN A 165 2.49 -7.68 22.53
N ILE A 166 3.72 -7.93 22.96
CA ILE A 166 4.95 -7.53 22.24
C ILE A 166 5.09 -8.16 20.85
N LYS A 167 4.42 -9.28 20.58
CA LYS A 167 4.45 -9.92 19.26
C LYS A 167 3.83 -9.02 18.19
N ILE A 168 2.80 -8.25 18.56
CA ILE A 168 2.15 -7.30 17.66
C ILE A 168 3.14 -6.18 17.28
N ASP A 169 3.91 -5.67 18.24
CA ASP A 169 4.94 -4.67 18.00
C ASP A 169 6.00 -5.17 17.02
N LYS A 170 6.55 -6.37 17.27
CA LYS A 170 7.54 -7.00 16.39
C LYS A 170 7.03 -7.13 14.97
N VAL A 171 5.80 -7.63 14.79
CA VAL A 171 5.20 -7.76 13.46
C VAL A 171 5.04 -6.40 12.79
N CYS A 172 4.59 -5.38 13.50
CA CYS A 172 4.42 -4.03 12.95
C CYS A 172 5.75 -3.43 12.49
N VAL A 173 6.81 -3.55 13.31
CA VAL A 173 8.17 -3.10 13.01
C VAL A 173 8.71 -3.79 11.74
N VAL A 174 8.58 -5.11 11.68
CA VAL A 174 9.08 -5.93 10.57
C VAL A 174 8.37 -5.60 9.26
N LEU A 175 7.03 -5.48 9.29
CA LEU A 175 6.23 -5.07 8.14
C LEU A 175 6.61 -3.67 7.67
N TRP A 176 6.82 -2.74 8.60
CA TRP A 176 7.26 -1.40 8.26
C TRP A 176 8.61 -1.39 7.54
N GLY A 177 9.58 -2.20 7.99
CA GLY A 177 10.87 -2.33 7.32
C GLY A 177 10.76 -2.81 5.87
N LEU A 178 9.84 -3.74 5.59
CA LEU A 178 9.56 -4.23 4.23
C LEU A 178 8.91 -3.15 3.35
N ILE A 179 7.90 -2.44 3.88
CA ILE A 179 7.21 -1.36 3.18
C ILE A 179 8.19 -0.22 2.86
N GLN A 180 9.03 0.14 3.82
CA GLN A 180 10.05 1.17 3.64
C GLN A 180 11.02 0.81 2.51
N ALA A 181 11.48 -0.43 2.47
CA ALA A 181 12.38 -0.92 1.45
C ALA A 181 11.73 -0.98 0.05
N SER A 182 10.40 -1.19 -0.04
CA SER A 182 9.69 -1.21 -1.32
C SER A 182 9.75 0.12 -2.10
N GLY A 183 10.04 1.23 -1.43
CA GLY A 183 10.26 2.52 -2.08
C GLY A 183 11.40 2.52 -3.11
N TYR A 184 12.34 1.57 -2.97
CA TYR A 184 13.52 1.44 -3.83
C TYR A 184 13.33 0.44 -4.97
N LEU A 185 12.16 -0.21 -5.10
CA LEU A 185 11.86 -1.18 -6.17
C LEU A 185 11.65 -0.54 -7.55
N GLN A 186 11.53 0.78 -7.62
CA GLN A 186 11.34 1.46 -8.89
C GLN A 186 12.68 1.79 -9.52
N PRO A 187 12.81 1.59 -10.85
CA PRO A 187 14.02 1.98 -11.57
C PRO A 187 14.22 3.49 -11.42
N MET A 188 15.47 3.89 -11.20
CA MET A 188 15.85 5.28 -11.06
C MET A 188 15.97 5.92 -12.44
N ASP A 189 15.44 7.13 -12.58
CA ASP A 189 15.53 7.88 -13.83
C ASP A 189 16.99 8.22 -14.17
N THR A 190 17.36 8.09 -15.44
CA THR A 190 18.74 8.31 -15.92
C THR A 190 19.15 9.77 -15.78
N GLY A 191 18.21 10.71 -15.95
CA GLY A 191 18.46 12.13 -15.70
C GLY A 191 18.86 12.43 -14.25
N TYR A 192 18.28 11.70 -13.29
CA TYR A 192 18.63 11.86 -11.88
C TYR A 192 20.01 11.27 -11.54
N LEU A 193 20.45 10.23 -12.26
CA LEU A 193 21.80 9.66 -12.10
C LEU A 193 22.91 10.64 -12.50
N LEU A 194 22.68 11.46 -13.54
CA LEU A 194 23.66 12.43 -14.04
C LEU A 194 23.98 13.56 -13.04
N HIS A 195 23.13 13.80 -12.03
CA HIS A 195 23.43 14.73 -10.96
C HIS A 195 24.61 14.29 -10.08
N PHE A 196 24.99 13.01 -10.12
CA PHE A 196 26.07 12.48 -9.30
C PHE A 196 27.37 12.38 -10.12
N LYS A 197 28.40 13.12 -9.67
CA LYS A 197 29.72 13.14 -10.34
C LYS A 197 30.41 11.78 -10.40
N ASN A 198 30.18 10.91 -9.40
CA ASN A 198 30.86 9.62 -9.28
C ASN A 198 29.97 8.57 -8.59
N PHE A 199 30.17 7.28 -8.88
CA PHE A 199 29.51 6.19 -8.15
C PHE A 199 29.71 6.26 -6.63
N LYS A 200 30.89 6.67 -6.17
CA LYS A 200 31.19 6.86 -4.74
C LYS A 200 30.28 7.92 -4.10
N THR A 201 29.96 9.00 -4.83
CA THR A 201 29.06 10.06 -4.33
C THR A 201 27.61 9.59 -4.29
N LEU A 202 27.16 8.81 -5.28
CA LEU A 202 25.85 8.18 -5.30
C LEU A 202 25.67 7.23 -4.12
N CYS A 203 26.61 6.30 -3.92
CA CYS A 203 26.55 5.31 -2.85
C CYS A 203 26.56 5.96 -1.45
N ARG A 204 27.39 6.99 -1.24
CA ARG A 204 27.42 7.75 0.03
C ARG A 204 26.10 8.49 0.29
N PHE A 205 25.54 9.12 -0.75
CA PHE A 205 24.27 9.82 -0.65
C PHE A 205 23.12 8.85 -0.34
N GLN A 206 23.01 7.75 -1.10
CA GLN A 206 21.97 6.73 -0.90
C GLN A 206 22.08 6.11 0.50
N SER A 207 23.27 5.69 0.93
CA SER A 207 23.47 5.08 2.25
C SER A 207 23.10 6.05 3.38
N LYS A 208 23.53 7.32 3.30
CA LYS A 208 23.19 8.34 4.30
C LYS A 208 21.69 8.65 4.34
N SER A 209 21.06 8.77 3.17
CA SER A 209 19.61 9.00 3.04
C SER A 209 18.83 7.82 3.64
N ILE A 210 19.15 6.59 3.23
CA ILE A 210 18.52 5.37 3.75
C ILE A 210 18.71 5.29 5.28
N ALA A 211 19.93 5.52 5.78
CA ALA A 211 20.22 5.45 7.21
C ALA A 211 19.39 6.42 8.05
N TRP A 212 19.31 7.67 7.59
CA TRP A 212 18.52 8.70 8.25
C TRP A 212 17.02 8.38 8.22
N ASN A 213 16.52 7.92 7.07
CA ASN A 213 15.11 7.62 6.88
C ASN A 213 14.65 6.40 7.68
N VAL A 214 15.44 5.33 7.72
CA VAL A 214 15.14 4.14 8.54
C VAL A 214 15.14 4.51 10.00
N PHE A 215 16.10 5.34 10.44
CA PHE A 215 16.19 5.78 11.83
C PHE A 215 14.96 6.58 12.27
N ILE A 216 14.59 7.62 11.52
CA ILE A 216 13.45 8.48 11.92
C ILE A 216 12.15 7.70 12.01
N THR A 217 11.88 6.83 11.03
CA THR A 217 10.59 6.12 10.97
C THR A 217 10.52 4.95 11.94
N SER A 218 11.66 4.37 12.33
CA SER A 218 11.71 3.28 13.31
C SER A 218 11.64 3.73 14.77
N ILE A 219 12.01 4.98 15.09
CA ILE A 219 12.01 5.49 16.47
C ILE A 219 10.65 5.27 17.18
N PRO A 220 9.49 5.65 16.62
CA PRO A 220 8.22 5.47 17.31
C PRO A 220 7.91 4.01 17.62
N PHE A 221 8.29 3.09 16.72
CA PHE A 221 8.15 1.66 16.92
C PHE A 221 9.13 1.12 17.97
N GLY A 222 10.37 1.60 17.98
CA GLY A 222 11.35 1.23 19.01
C GLY A 222 10.92 1.69 20.40
N LEU A 223 10.36 2.90 20.50
CA LEU A 223 9.80 3.42 21.75
C LEU A 223 8.61 2.59 22.23
N ALA A 224 7.71 2.20 21.33
CA ALA A 224 6.59 1.31 21.65
C ALA A 224 7.10 -0.04 22.20
N LEU A 225 8.09 -0.63 21.54
CA LEU A 225 8.64 -1.93 21.90
C LEU A 225 9.37 -1.90 23.26
N ILE A 226 10.13 -0.84 23.55
CA ILE A 226 10.78 -0.61 24.85
C ILE A 226 9.74 -0.34 25.96
N ALA A 227 8.65 0.38 25.63
CA ALA A 227 7.59 0.67 26.59
C ALA A 227 6.78 -0.59 26.97
N SER A 228 6.65 -1.57 26.05
CA SER A 228 6.01 -2.85 26.31
C SER A 228 6.76 -3.69 27.35
N THR A 229 8.07 -3.89 27.15
CA THR A 229 8.91 -4.67 28.06
C THR A 229 10.36 -4.20 27.97
N TYR A 230 10.98 -3.88 29.10
CA TYR A 230 12.41 -3.57 29.17
C TYR A 230 13.22 -4.86 29.33
N ASP A 231 13.48 -5.54 28.22
CA ASP A 231 14.31 -6.75 28.17
C ASP A 231 15.47 -6.60 27.18
N GLN A 232 16.61 -7.22 27.48
CA GLN A 232 17.82 -7.13 26.66
C GLN A 232 17.62 -7.75 25.27
N ASP A 233 16.84 -8.82 25.19
CA ASP A 233 16.51 -9.49 23.93
C ASP A 233 15.74 -8.58 22.97
N GLU A 234 14.91 -7.70 23.53
CA GLU A 234 14.08 -6.77 22.76
C GLU A 234 14.89 -5.59 22.22
N ILE A 235 15.86 -5.11 23.01
CA ILE A 235 16.85 -4.12 22.56
C ILE A 235 17.71 -4.72 21.44
N LEU A 236 18.16 -5.97 21.59
CA LEU A 236 18.94 -6.68 20.58
C LEU A 236 18.12 -6.87 19.29
N PHE A 237 16.84 -7.22 19.41
CA PHE A 237 15.92 -7.35 18.28
C PHE A 237 15.74 -6.03 17.54
N PHE A 238 15.55 -4.91 18.24
CA PHE A 238 15.41 -3.61 17.59
C PHE A 238 16.71 -3.19 16.86
N LEU A 239 17.87 -3.48 17.45
CA LEU A 239 19.16 -3.21 16.84
C LEU A 239 19.42 -4.11 15.62
N SER A 240 19.08 -5.41 15.70
CA SER A 240 19.16 -6.33 14.57
C SER A 240 18.22 -5.90 13.45
N TYR A 241 16.99 -5.51 13.77
CA TYR A 241 16.04 -4.92 12.82
C TYR A 241 16.61 -3.70 12.12
N TYR A 242 17.13 -2.73 12.88
CA TYR A 242 17.67 -1.51 12.30
C TYR A 242 18.76 -1.82 11.27
N ILE A 243 19.75 -2.63 11.63
CA ILE A 243 20.85 -3.01 10.74
C ILE A 243 20.33 -3.85 9.55
N ALA A 244 19.41 -4.78 9.78
CA ALA A 244 18.80 -5.61 8.74
C ALA A 244 18.07 -4.76 7.69
N THR A 245 17.24 -3.80 8.12
CA THR A 245 16.50 -2.92 7.22
C THR A 245 17.44 -2.02 6.43
N LEU A 246 18.54 -1.53 7.04
CA LEU A 246 19.57 -0.77 6.34
C LEU A 246 20.22 -1.57 5.22
N ILE A 247 20.72 -2.77 5.55
CA ILE A 247 21.36 -3.67 4.58
C ILE A 247 20.37 -4.00 3.47
N TYR A 248 19.14 -4.36 3.83
CA TYR A 248 18.08 -4.72 2.88
C TYR A 248 17.74 -3.58 1.91
N ALA A 249 17.52 -2.37 2.41
CA ALA A 249 17.22 -1.20 1.59
C ALA A 249 18.39 -0.79 0.69
N ILE A 250 19.63 -0.83 1.21
CA ILE A 250 20.83 -0.61 0.38
C ILE A 250 20.93 -1.67 -0.71
N GLY A 251 20.71 -2.94 -0.38
CA GLY A 251 20.72 -4.06 -1.32
C GLY A 251 19.76 -3.86 -2.49
N ILE A 252 18.50 -3.52 -2.20
CA ILE A 252 17.49 -3.23 -3.24
C ILE A 252 17.91 -2.01 -4.06
N SER A 253 18.42 -0.95 -3.41
CA SER A 253 18.85 0.27 -4.09
C SER A 253 20.02 0.04 -5.06
N MET A 254 20.88 -0.95 -4.81
CA MET A 254 21.96 -1.36 -5.71
C MET A 254 21.43 -2.28 -6.82
N LEU A 255 20.55 -3.23 -6.46
CA LEU A 255 20.01 -4.23 -7.36
C LEU A 255 19.18 -3.61 -8.50
N ARG A 256 18.44 -2.52 -8.23
CA ARG A 256 17.66 -1.79 -9.25
C ARG A 256 18.49 -1.22 -10.40
N HIS A 257 19.80 -1.04 -10.20
CA HIS A 257 20.72 -0.55 -11.23
C HIS A 257 21.29 -1.68 -12.09
N ILE A 258 21.16 -2.93 -11.65
CA ILE A 258 21.60 -4.13 -12.38
C ILE A 258 20.43 -4.70 -13.18
N ILE A 259 19.23 -4.71 -12.59
CA ILE A 259 18.04 -5.32 -13.18
C ILE A 259 17.11 -4.20 -13.69
N PRO A 260 16.91 -4.07 -15.02
CA PRO A 260 16.03 -3.04 -15.58
C PRO A 260 14.54 -3.37 -15.47
N SER A 261 14.18 -4.67 -15.40
CA SER A 261 12.78 -5.09 -15.37
C SER A 261 12.23 -5.16 -13.94
N PRO A 262 11.11 -4.47 -13.63
CA PRO A 262 10.59 -4.40 -12.27
C PRO A 262 10.11 -5.76 -11.75
N LEU A 263 9.61 -6.63 -12.64
CA LEU A 263 9.18 -7.98 -12.27
C LEU A 263 10.36 -8.87 -11.84
N LEU A 264 11.47 -8.82 -12.58
CA LEU A 264 12.66 -9.60 -12.22
C LEU A 264 13.30 -9.06 -10.94
N LEU A 265 13.32 -7.74 -10.76
CA LEU A 265 13.79 -7.10 -9.54
C LEU A 265 12.98 -7.58 -8.32
N PHE A 266 11.65 -7.65 -8.46
CA PHE A 266 10.76 -8.17 -7.41
C PHE A 266 11.03 -9.66 -7.11
N ILE A 267 11.19 -10.49 -8.14
CA ILE A 267 11.49 -11.92 -7.97
C ILE A 267 12.81 -12.12 -7.22
N VAL A 268 13.88 -11.40 -7.61
CA VAL A 268 15.20 -11.50 -6.99
C VAL A 268 15.20 -10.94 -5.57
N GLN A 269 14.45 -9.87 -5.31
CA GLN A 269 14.22 -9.35 -3.97
C GLN A 269 13.57 -10.41 -3.07
N LEU A 270 12.50 -11.06 -3.56
CA LEU A 270 11.73 -12.05 -2.80
C LEU A 270 12.55 -13.32 -2.53
N SER A 271 13.33 -13.78 -3.51
CA SER A 271 14.07 -15.05 -3.40
C SER A 271 15.40 -14.95 -2.70
N ILE A 272 16.09 -13.80 -2.77
CA ILE A 272 17.45 -13.64 -2.22
C ILE A 272 17.44 -12.68 -1.04
N LEU A 273 17.01 -11.43 -1.24
CA LEU A 273 17.20 -10.38 -0.23
C LEU A 273 16.24 -10.53 0.96
N MET A 274 15.00 -10.96 0.73
CA MET A 274 13.98 -11.09 1.79
C MET A 274 14.31 -12.20 2.80
N PRO A 275 14.81 -13.39 2.40
CA PRO A 275 15.28 -14.40 3.34
C PRO A 275 16.39 -13.91 4.26
N PHE A 276 17.38 -13.15 3.74
CA PHE A 276 18.43 -12.57 4.58
C PHE A 276 17.87 -11.54 5.56
N TYR A 277 16.96 -10.68 5.11
CA TYR A 277 16.30 -9.71 5.98
C TYR A 277 15.54 -10.43 7.11
N LEU A 278 14.61 -11.33 6.78
CA LEU A 278 13.81 -12.03 7.78
C LEU A 278 14.66 -12.91 8.70
N GLY A 279 15.63 -13.65 8.14
CA GLY A 279 16.54 -14.48 8.91
C GLY A 279 17.38 -13.67 9.90
N SER A 280 17.85 -12.49 9.51
CA SER A 280 18.68 -11.64 10.36
C SER A 280 17.97 -11.05 11.58
N LEU A 281 16.63 -10.99 11.54
CA LEU A 281 15.82 -10.55 12.69
C LEU A 281 15.84 -11.57 13.83
N PHE A 282 15.87 -12.87 13.49
CA PHE A 282 15.86 -13.97 14.47
C PHE A 282 17.26 -14.52 14.76
N GLY A 283 18.18 -14.41 13.80
CA GLY A 283 19.58 -14.82 13.93
C GLY A 283 20.51 -13.69 13.52
N PRO A 284 20.96 -12.82 14.45
CA PRO A 284 21.80 -11.67 14.14
C PRO A 284 23.08 -11.99 13.35
N PHE A 285 23.61 -13.22 13.47
CA PHE A 285 24.76 -13.69 12.69
C PHE A 285 24.53 -13.66 11.17
N LEU A 286 23.26 -13.75 10.71
CA LEU A 286 22.89 -13.63 9.29
C LEU A 286 23.05 -12.21 8.73
N LEU A 287 23.31 -11.20 9.58
CA LEU A 287 23.70 -9.87 9.13
C LEU A 287 25.04 -9.89 8.37
N ILE A 288 25.98 -10.77 8.75
CA ILE A 288 27.29 -10.89 8.10
C ILE A 288 27.17 -11.29 6.62
N PRO A 289 26.50 -12.41 6.26
CA PRO A 289 26.30 -12.74 4.85
C PRO A 289 25.42 -11.71 4.13
N GLY A 290 24.47 -11.06 4.81
CA GLY A 290 23.71 -9.94 4.24
C GLY A 290 24.60 -8.76 3.85
N MET A 291 25.55 -8.37 4.70
CA MET A 291 26.56 -7.35 4.38
C MET A 291 27.45 -7.79 3.21
N ALA A 292 27.92 -9.04 3.21
CA ALA A 292 28.73 -9.56 2.11
C ALA A 292 27.96 -9.50 0.77
N LEU A 293 26.69 -9.89 0.75
CA LEU A 293 25.85 -9.81 -0.45
C LEU A 293 25.67 -8.37 -0.94
N THR A 294 25.36 -7.43 -0.04
CA THR A 294 25.16 -6.02 -0.41
C THR A 294 26.43 -5.34 -0.91
N THR A 295 27.59 -5.69 -0.36
CA THR A 295 28.89 -5.22 -0.89
C THR A 295 29.17 -5.79 -2.28
N LEU A 296 28.84 -7.07 -2.51
CA LEU A 296 28.96 -7.70 -3.83
C LEU A 296 28.05 -7.03 -4.87
N LEU A 297 26.79 -6.76 -4.51
CA LEU A 297 25.87 -6.00 -5.35
C LEU A 297 26.43 -4.61 -5.66
N SER A 298 26.94 -3.89 -4.66
CA SER A 298 27.56 -2.58 -4.85
C SER A 298 28.74 -2.62 -5.82
N CYS A 299 29.57 -3.66 -5.76
CA CYS A 299 30.68 -3.88 -6.68
C CYS A 299 30.20 -4.15 -8.12
N GLN A 300 29.15 -4.97 -8.29
CA GLN A 300 28.54 -5.22 -9.61
C GLN A 300 27.91 -3.95 -10.19
N THR A 301 27.18 -3.21 -9.38
CA THR A 301 26.57 -1.93 -9.76
C THR A 301 27.64 -0.92 -10.19
N ARG A 302 28.79 -0.86 -9.50
CA ARG A 302 29.93 -0.03 -9.92
C ARG A 302 30.43 -0.40 -11.32
N LYS A 303 30.53 -1.70 -11.64
CA LYS A 303 30.95 -2.15 -12.99
C LYS A 303 29.93 -1.75 -14.06
N HIS A 304 28.64 -1.85 -13.74
CA HIS A 304 27.56 -1.51 -14.65
C HIS A 304 27.47 0.01 -14.91
N LEU A 305 27.52 0.82 -13.84
CA LEU A 305 27.40 2.28 -13.92
C LEU A 305 28.64 2.99 -14.46
N LYS A 306 29.83 2.37 -14.42
CA LYS A 306 31.04 2.89 -15.11
C LYS A 306 30.86 3.11 -16.62
N ARG A 307 29.84 2.48 -17.23
CA ARG A 307 29.50 2.68 -18.64
C ARG A 307 28.60 3.89 -18.87
N LEU A 308 28.01 4.45 -17.82
CA LEU A 308 26.97 5.50 -17.85
C LEU A 308 27.42 6.80 -17.16
N LEU A 309 28.27 6.72 -16.14
CA LEU A 309 28.91 7.81 -15.40
C LEU A 309 30.41 7.84 -15.70
#